data_AF-A0A965HFA1-F1
#
_entry.id   AF-A0A965HFA1-F1
#
_cell.length_a   1.000
_cell.length_b   1.000
_cell.length_c   1.000
_cell.angle_alpha   90.00
_cell.angle_beta   90.00
_cell.angle_gamma   90.00
#
_symmetry.space_group_name_H-M   'P 1'
#
loop_
_entity.id
_entity.type
_entity.pdbx_description
1 polymer ?
#
loop_
_entity_poly.entity_id
_entity_poly.type
_entity_poly.pdbx_seq_one_letter_code
_entity_poly.pdbx_strand_id
1 'polypeptide(L)'
;MSVQSPGGGSRGKGPTLSLCRFFSNLFGVKTELLPADASSLQKAMELLHSGEVVAVPTETVYGLAAVGLNPNAVKKVFSAKGRPSTDPLILHLPSADLKQAAHMGILLEKVPPEAFRLASAFWPGPLTMVLPRGPKVPDEVTAGLDTVALRYPAHPVAQQLLAMVGLPLAAPSANRFGRISPTDATSVMHELGGRIPLILDGGECTTGVEST
;
A
#
# COMPACT_ATOMS: atom_id res chain seq x y z
N MET A 1 27.96 -74.70 -7.25
CA MET A 1 27.46 -73.66 -6.33
C MET A 1 27.80 -72.32 -6.97
N SER A 2 26.88 -71.75 -7.75
CA SER A 2 26.08 -70.58 -7.32
C SER A 2 27.01 -69.38 -7.03
N VAL A 3 27.04 -68.27 -7.78
CA VAL A 3 25.92 -67.40 -8.18
C VAL A 3 26.33 -66.52 -9.38
N GLN A 4 25.34 -66.18 -10.21
CA GLN A 4 25.37 -65.27 -11.37
C GLN A 4 25.31 -63.77 -10.98
N SER A 5 25.89 -62.92 -11.86
CA SER A 5 25.41 -61.58 -12.30
C SER A 5 25.55 -60.35 -11.37
N PRO A 6 25.36 -59.10 -11.89
CA PRO A 6 25.82 -58.50 -13.15
C PRO A 6 26.35 -57.04 -12.96
N GLY A 7 26.70 -56.37 -14.07
CA GLY A 7 27.26 -55.02 -14.08
C GLY A 7 26.28 -53.84 -13.89
N GLY A 8 26.85 -52.64 -13.99
CA GLY A 8 26.21 -51.33 -14.11
C GLY A 8 27.32 -50.29 -14.25
N GLY A 9 27.36 -49.41 -15.25
CA GLY A 9 26.25 -48.68 -15.85
C GLY A 9 26.47 -47.20 -15.54
N SER A 10 27.06 -46.47 -16.48
CA SER A 10 27.48 -45.07 -16.31
C SER A 10 26.32 -44.07 -16.40
N ARG A 11 26.54 -42.91 -15.74
CA ARG A 11 25.95 -41.57 -15.98
C ARG A 11 24.57 -41.27 -15.39
N GLY A 12 24.53 -40.16 -14.65
CA GLY A 12 23.31 -39.45 -14.26
C GLY A 12 23.54 -38.41 -13.18
N LYS A 13 24.30 -37.33 -13.48
CA LYS A 13 24.22 -36.09 -12.69
C LYS A 13 22.90 -35.40 -13.07
N GLY A 14 21.97 -35.30 -12.12
CA GLY A 14 20.77 -34.46 -12.22
C GLY A 14 20.66 -33.60 -10.96
N PRO A 15 20.34 -32.30 -11.08
CA PRO A 15 20.17 -31.44 -9.92
C PRO A 15 18.74 -31.62 -9.37
N THR A 16 18.60 -32.07 -8.13
CA THR A 16 17.30 -32.02 -7.45
C THR A 16 17.11 -30.61 -6.89
N LEU A 17 16.67 -29.71 -7.77
CA LEU A 17 16.23 -28.37 -7.46
C LEU A 17 15.13 -28.40 -6.39
N SER A 18 15.50 -27.89 -5.22
CA SER A 18 14.73 -27.08 -4.29
C SER A 18 13.20 -27.27 -4.30
N LEU A 19 12.73 -27.82 -3.19
CA LEU A 19 11.36 -27.97 -2.71
C LEU A 19 10.59 -26.62 -2.53
N CYS A 20 11.04 -25.52 -3.13
CA CYS A 20 10.44 -24.18 -3.00
C CYS A 20 9.36 -23.85 -4.05
N ARG A 21 9.00 -24.76 -4.96
CA ARG A 21 8.10 -24.45 -6.09
C ARG A 21 6.65 -24.91 -5.94
N PHE A 22 6.23 -25.37 -4.76
CA PHE A 22 4.92 -26.01 -4.57
C PHE A 22 3.85 -25.19 -3.83
N PHE A 23 3.93 -23.85 -3.86
CA PHE A 23 2.88 -22.96 -3.32
C PHE A 23 2.50 -21.81 -4.28
N SER A 24 2.38 -22.07 -5.58
CA SER A 24 2.12 -21.00 -6.57
C SER A 24 0.88 -21.18 -7.46
N ASN A 25 -0.06 -22.07 -7.16
CA ASN A 25 -1.20 -22.28 -8.07
C ASN A 25 -2.56 -22.44 -7.38
N LEU A 26 -2.98 -21.38 -6.69
CA LEU A 26 -4.39 -21.03 -6.57
C LEU A 26 -4.52 -19.51 -6.59
N PHE A 27 -4.46 -18.93 -7.80
CA PHE A 27 -4.64 -17.50 -8.12
C PHE A 27 -3.83 -16.49 -7.26
N GLY A 28 -2.51 -16.70 -7.11
CA GLY A 28 -1.62 -15.72 -6.48
C GLY A 28 -1.24 -14.60 -7.44
N VAL A 29 -1.42 -13.35 -7.04
CA VAL A 29 -0.95 -12.18 -7.80
C VAL A 29 0.58 -12.20 -7.81
N LYS A 30 1.21 -12.14 -8.99
CA LYS A 30 2.67 -11.99 -9.06
C LYS A 30 3.05 -10.59 -8.60
N THR A 31 3.77 -10.49 -7.47
CA THR A 31 4.29 -9.21 -6.97
C THR A 31 5.59 -8.84 -7.67
N GLU A 32 5.64 -7.62 -8.20
CA GLU A 32 6.85 -6.99 -8.69
C GLU A 32 7.40 -6.01 -7.64
N LEU A 33 8.71 -6.00 -7.44
CA LEU A 33 9.43 -4.98 -6.66
C LEU A 33 10.29 -4.21 -7.65
N LEU A 34 9.98 -2.92 -7.83
CA LEU A 34 10.62 -2.05 -8.81
C LEU A 34 11.15 -0.79 -8.12
N PRO A 35 12.29 -0.22 -8.57
CA PRO A 35 12.73 1.08 -8.08
C PRO A 35 11.68 2.15 -8.35
N ALA A 36 11.57 3.15 -7.47
CA ALA A 36 10.61 4.24 -7.60
C ALA A 36 11.02 5.29 -8.67
N ASP A 37 11.32 4.84 -9.89
CA ASP A 37 11.60 5.69 -11.04
C ASP A 37 10.32 6.11 -11.80
N ALA A 38 10.48 6.95 -12.81
CA ALA A 38 9.37 7.48 -13.60
C ALA A 38 8.53 6.40 -14.28
N SER A 39 9.15 5.32 -14.76
CA SER A 39 8.45 4.23 -15.45
C SER A 39 7.60 3.40 -14.47
N SER A 40 8.14 3.16 -13.28
CA SER A 40 7.48 2.41 -12.22
C SER A 40 6.36 3.21 -11.58
N LEU A 41 6.53 4.53 -11.43
CA LEU A 41 5.47 5.45 -11.00
C LEU A 41 4.31 5.51 -12.01
N GLN A 42 4.61 5.53 -13.31
CA GLN A 42 3.59 5.46 -14.36
C GLN A 42 2.77 4.17 -14.24
N LYS A 43 3.46 3.02 -14.10
CA LYS A 43 2.81 1.72 -13.89
C LYS A 43 1.96 1.70 -12.60
N ALA A 44 2.47 2.28 -11.51
CA ALA A 44 1.72 2.38 -10.25
C ALA A 44 0.44 3.21 -10.40
N MET A 45 0.50 4.34 -11.11
CA MET A 45 -0.66 5.18 -11.39
C MET A 45 -1.71 4.42 -12.21
N GLU A 46 -1.29 3.70 -13.26
CA GLU A 46 -2.18 2.88 -14.10
C GLU A 46 -2.86 1.76 -13.29
N LEU A 47 -2.10 1.06 -12.44
CA LEU A 47 -2.63 0.06 -11.52
C LEU A 47 -3.68 0.67 -10.58
N LEU A 48 -3.39 1.80 -9.96
CA LEU A 48 -4.32 2.48 -9.06
C LEU A 48 -5.61 2.90 -9.76
N HIS A 49 -5.52 3.45 -10.98
CA HIS A 49 -6.70 3.80 -11.78
C HIS A 49 -7.51 2.57 -12.23
N SER A 50 -6.84 1.43 -12.47
CA SER A 50 -7.52 0.15 -12.74
C SER A 50 -8.19 -0.48 -11.50
N GLY A 51 -8.06 0.14 -10.32
CA GLY A 51 -8.60 -0.36 -9.07
C GLY A 51 -7.75 -1.46 -8.43
N GLU A 52 -6.47 -1.53 -8.76
CA GLU A 52 -5.47 -2.34 -8.05
C GLU A 52 -4.85 -1.60 -6.87
N VAL A 53 -4.01 -2.32 -6.11
CA VAL A 53 -3.29 -1.79 -4.94
C VAL A 53 -1.79 -1.75 -5.18
N VAL A 54 -1.09 -0.78 -4.60
CA VAL A 54 0.36 -0.61 -4.75
C VAL A 54 0.97 -0.30 -3.38
N ALA A 55 2.08 -0.95 -3.03
CA ALA A 55 2.84 -0.53 -1.85
C ALA A 55 3.77 0.65 -2.19
N VAL A 56 3.69 1.70 -1.39
CA VAL A 56 4.32 3.01 -1.65
C VAL A 56 5.09 3.46 -0.39
N PRO A 57 6.33 3.94 -0.53
CA PRO A 57 7.10 4.47 0.59
C PRO A 57 6.51 5.79 1.10
N THR A 58 6.60 6.01 2.41
CA THR A 58 6.38 7.33 3.03
C THR A 58 7.56 7.66 3.95
N GLU A 59 7.58 8.86 4.55
CA GLU A 59 8.56 9.21 5.58
C GLU A 59 8.35 8.42 6.89
N THR A 60 7.16 7.84 7.09
CA THR A 60 6.80 7.08 8.30
C THR A 60 7.07 5.58 8.16
N VAL A 61 6.20 4.90 7.43
CA VAL A 61 6.24 3.46 7.09
C VAL A 61 5.73 3.30 5.66
N TYR A 62 5.98 2.16 5.02
CA TYR A 62 5.38 1.86 3.72
C TYR A 62 3.86 1.71 3.85
N GLY A 63 3.11 2.30 2.92
CA GLY A 63 1.65 2.22 2.86
C GLY A 63 1.15 1.34 1.71
N LEU A 64 0.09 0.57 1.92
CA LEU A 64 -0.61 -0.17 0.86
C LEU A 64 -1.73 0.70 0.28
N ALA A 65 -1.43 1.40 -0.81
CA ALA A 65 -2.30 2.38 -1.42
C ALA A 65 -3.35 1.75 -2.35
N ALA A 66 -4.56 2.28 -2.28
CA ALA A 66 -5.65 2.11 -3.23
C ALA A 66 -6.35 3.46 -3.45
N VAL A 67 -7.02 3.65 -4.60
CA VAL A 67 -7.86 4.85 -4.79
C VAL A 67 -8.98 4.87 -3.75
N GLY A 68 -8.93 5.85 -2.83
CA GLY A 68 -9.79 5.88 -1.64
C GLY A 68 -11.26 6.13 -1.95
N LEU A 69 -11.56 6.72 -3.11
CA LEU A 69 -12.93 6.95 -3.58
C LEU A 69 -13.51 5.77 -4.37
N ASN A 70 -12.75 4.67 -4.51
CA ASN A 70 -13.20 3.45 -5.17
C ASN A 70 -13.38 2.33 -4.11
N PRO A 71 -14.61 2.03 -3.67
CA PRO A 71 -14.90 1.01 -2.66
C PRO A 71 -14.29 -0.37 -2.97
N ASN A 72 -14.26 -0.77 -4.24
CA ASN A 72 -13.72 -2.06 -4.64
C ASN A 72 -12.19 -2.11 -4.53
N ALA A 73 -11.50 -1.01 -4.86
CA ALA A 73 -10.06 -0.90 -4.64
C ALA A 73 -9.72 -0.92 -3.15
N VAL A 74 -10.51 -0.22 -2.33
CA VAL A 74 -10.34 -0.22 -0.87
C VAL A 74 -10.53 -1.62 -0.27
N LYS A 75 -11.52 -2.40 -0.73
CA LYS A 75 -11.71 -3.81 -0.32
C LYS A 75 -10.48 -4.68 -0.57
N LYS A 76 -9.71 -4.42 -1.64
CA LYS A 76 -8.46 -5.15 -1.91
C LYS A 76 -7.38 -4.88 -0.85
N VAL A 77 -7.35 -3.68 -0.26
CA VAL A 77 -6.43 -3.37 0.87
C VAL A 77 -6.72 -4.29 2.06
N PHE A 78 -8.00 -4.41 2.45
CA PHE A 78 -8.40 -5.30 3.53
C PHE A 78 -8.09 -6.77 3.22
N SER A 79 -8.43 -7.22 2.01
CA SER A 79 -8.18 -8.60 1.56
C SER A 79 -6.69 -8.95 1.56
N ALA A 80 -5.83 -8.08 1.00
CA ALA A 80 -4.39 -8.32 0.94
C ALA A 80 -3.77 -8.40 2.35
N LYS A 81 -4.20 -7.50 3.25
CA LYS A 81 -3.70 -7.45 4.63
C LYS A 81 -4.30 -8.53 5.55
N GLY A 82 -5.46 -9.09 5.20
CA GLY A 82 -6.28 -9.84 6.16
C GLY A 82 -6.78 -8.96 7.31
N ARG A 83 -7.06 -7.68 7.03
CA ARG A 83 -7.52 -6.68 8.01
C ARG A 83 -9.05 -6.69 8.08
N PRO A 84 -9.67 -6.60 9.27
CA PRO A 84 -11.11 -6.41 9.40
C PRO A 84 -11.58 -5.10 8.74
N SER A 85 -12.72 -5.12 8.04
CA SER A 85 -13.30 -3.94 7.41
C SER A 85 -13.87 -2.91 8.40
N THR A 86 -13.87 -3.23 9.70
CA THR A 86 -14.31 -2.34 10.79
C THR A 86 -13.21 -1.40 11.26
N ASP A 87 -12.02 -1.46 10.67
CA ASP A 87 -10.86 -0.69 11.09
C ASP A 87 -10.52 0.36 10.01
N PRO A 88 -10.77 1.66 10.28
CA PRO A 88 -10.72 2.71 9.26
C PRO A 88 -9.32 2.91 8.67
N LEU A 89 -9.29 3.52 7.49
CA LEU A 89 -8.10 3.82 6.72
C LEU A 89 -7.82 5.33 6.69
N ILE A 90 -6.54 5.68 6.61
CA ILE A 90 -6.10 7.06 6.37
C ILE A 90 -6.12 7.32 4.86
N LEU A 91 -6.70 8.44 4.45
CA LEU A 91 -6.55 8.96 3.09
C LEU A 91 -5.33 9.88 3.02
N HIS A 92 -4.38 9.51 2.16
CA HIS A 92 -3.35 10.43 1.70
C HIS A 92 -3.91 11.35 0.62
N LEU A 93 -3.80 12.66 0.81
CA LEU A 93 -4.33 13.67 -0.10
C LEU A 93 -3.32 14.04 -1.20
N PRO A 94 -3.77 14.47 -2.39
CA PRO A 94 -2.87 14.97 -3.43
C PRO A 94 -2.35 16.39 -3.19
N SER A 95 -2.79 17.04 -2.12
CA SER A 95 -2.44 18.41 -1.78
C SER A 95 -2.61 18.64 -0.28
N ALA A 96 -1.83 19.58 0.27
CA ALA A 96 -1.99 20.06 1.65
C ALA A 96 -3.22 20.96 1.83
N ASP A 97 -3.85 21.46 0.75
CA ASP A 97 -4.98 22.36 0.84
C ASP A 97 -6.30 21.62 1.15
N LEU A 98 -6.77 21.78 2.40
CA LEU A 98 -8.05 21.21 2.85
C LEU A 98 -9.26 21.74 2.06
N LYS A 99 -9.19 22.92 1.43
CA LYS A 99 -10.27 23.41 0.55
C LYS A 99 -10.39 22.52 -0.69
N GLN A 100 -9.26 22.06 -1.23
CA GLN A 100 -9.26 21.12 -2.34
C GLN A 100 -9.88 19.79 -1.92
N ALA A 101 -9.60 19.29 -0.71
CA ALA A 101 -10.25 18.10 -0.17
C ALA A 101 -11.78 18.28 -0.05
N ALA A 102 -12.26 19.45 0.39
CA ALA A 102 -13.68 19.78 0.42
C ALA A 102 -14.28 19.83 -1.00
N HIS A 103 -13.62 20.48 -1.97
CA HIS A 103 -14.07 20.50 -3.38
C HIS A 103 -14.13 19.10 -4.00
N MET A 104 -13.24 18.19 -3.60
CA MET A 104 -13.27 16.79 -4.00
C MET A 104 -14.36 15.98 -3.28
N GLY A 105 -15.12 16.57 -2.37
CA GLY A 105 -16.16 15.94 -1.55
C GLY A 105 -15.63 14.99 -0.48
N ILE A 106 -14.36 15.10 -0.12
CA ILE A 106 -13.69 14.29 0.92
C ILE A 106 -14.04 14.81 2.31
N LEU A 107 -14.22 16.12 2.43
CA LEU A 107 -14.62 16.81 3.65
C LEU A 107 -15.94 17.55 3.44
N LEU A 108 -16.64 17.83 4.54
CA LEU A 108 -17.67 18.86 4.55
C LEU A 108 -17.02 20.25 4.37
N GLU A 109 -17.75 21.20 3.81
CA GLU A 109 -17.23 22.56 3.56
C GLU A 109 -16.83 23.30 4.86
N LYS A 110 -17.47 22.96 5.98
CA LYS A 110 -17.22 23.57 7.30
C LYS A 110 -16.05 22.90 8.02
N VAL A 111 -14.84 23.08 7.49
CA VAL A 111 -13.59 22.62 8.13
C VAL A 111 -13.16 23.62 9.22
N PRO A 112 -12.82 23.20 10.46
CA PRO A 112 -12.38 24.09 11.52
C PRO A 112 -11.10 24.88 11.16
N PRO A 113 -10.97 26.17 11.55
CA PRO A 113 -9.76 26.97 11.34
C PRO A 113 -8.48 26.34 11.91
N GLU A 114 -8.61 25.58 13.00
CA GLU A 114 -7.52 24.83 13.64
C GLU A 114 -6.89 23.82 12.67
N ALA A 115 -7.70 23.13 11.87
CA ALA A 115 -7.22 22.14 10.91
C ALA A 115 -6.35 22.79 9.83
N PHE A 116 -6.72 24.00 9.37
CA PHE A 116 -5.89 24.77 8.43
C PHE A 116 -4.56 25.19 9.03
N ARG A 117 -4.56 25.61 10.31
CA ARG A 117 -3.34 25.98 11.03
C ARG A 117 -2.41 24.76 11.21
N LEU A 118 -2.97 23.61 11.56
CA LEU A 118 -2.23 22.36 11.70
C LEU A 118 -1.67 21.89 10.35
N ALA A 119 -2.47 21.88 9.28
CA ALA A 119 -2.00 21.56 7.94
C ALA A 119 -0.85 22.49 7.51
N SER A 120 -1.01 23.80 7.70
CA SER A 120 0.04 24.77 7.33
C SER A 120 1.34 24.60 8.11
N ALA A 121 1.29 24.07 9.33
CA ALA A 121 2.47 23.90 10.19
C ALA A 121 3.15 22.54 10.00
N PHE A 122 2.36 21.48 9.73
CA PHE A 122 2.83 20.10 9.81
C PHE A 122 2.66 19.30 8.51
N TRP A 123 2.01 19.85 7.49
CA TRP A 123 1.92 19.24 6.17
C TRP A 123 2.81 19.94 5.13
N PRO A 124 3.52 19.17 4.29
CA PRO A 124 3.63 17.71 4.31
C PRO A 124 4.36 17.18 5.54
N GLY A 125 3.88 16.06 6.09
CA GLY A 125 4.51 15.46 7.27
C GLY A 125 3.70 14.38 7.97
N PRO A 126 4.22 13.89 9.11
CA PRO A 126 3.69 12.72 9.82
C PRO A 126 2.52 13.05 10.76
N LEU A 127 1.69 14.05 10.40
CA LEU A 127 0.48 14.39 11.13
C LEU A 127 -0.76 13.84 10.40
N THR A 128 -1.61 13.12 11.11
CA THR A 128 -2.94 12.73 10.62
C THR A 128 -4.01 13.54 11.33
N MET A 129 -4.99 14.04 10.59
CA MET A 129 -6.14 14.75 11.16
C MET A 129 -7.44 13.97 10.92
N VAL A 130 -8.20 13.74 11.98
CA VAL A 130 -9.55 13.17 11.89
C VAL A 130 -10.55 14.31 11.79
N LEU A 131 -11.26 14.39 10.67
CA LEU A 131 -12.16 15.49 10.34
C LEU A 131 -13.53 14.96 9.87
N PRO A 132 -14.61 15.77 9.91
CA PRO A 132 -15.92 15.37 9.40
C PRO A 132 -15.86 14.96 7.93
N ARG A 133 -16.32 13.74 7.62
CA ARG A 133 -16.25 13.20 6.26
C ARG A 133 -17.25 13.87 5.32
N GLY A 134 -16.84 14.06 4.07
CA GLY A 134 -17.72 14.46 3.00
C GLY A 134 -18.45 13.26 2.35
N PRO A 135 -19.45 13.52 1.50
CA PRO A 135 -20.34 12.49 0.96
C PRO A 135 -19.68 11.56 -0.07
N LYS A 136 -18.50 11.89 -0.59
CA LYS A 136 -17.79 11.04 -1.55
C LYS A 136 -16.87 10.01 -0.89
N VAL A 137 -16.64 10.09 0.42
CA VAL A 137 -15.83 9.11 1.15
C VAL A 137 -16.67 7.87 1.45
N PRO A 138 -16.33 6.69 0.90
CA PRO A 138 -17.11 5.49 1.11
C PRO A 138 -16.93 4.91 2.51
N ASP A 139 -17.92 4.14 2.98
CA ASP A 139 -17.89 3.51 4.31
C ASP A 139 -16.72 2.52 4.45
N GLU A 140 -16.24 1.93 3.35
CA GLU A 140 -15.05 1.09 3.35
C GLU A 140 -13.79 1.83 3.83
N VAL A 141 -13.72 3.16 3.69
CA VAL A 141 -12.60 3.96 4.23
C VAL A 141 -12.82 4.27 5.71
N THR A 142 -14.03 4.65 6.10
CA THR A 142 -14.30 5.18 7.45
C THR A 142 -14.83 4.13 8.43
N ALA A 143 -15.01 2.87 7.99
CA ALA A 143 -15.73 1.85 8.73
C ALA A 143 -17.15 2.30 9.14
N GLY A 144 -17.80 3.11 8.29
CA GLY A 144 -19.13 3.68 8.53
C GLY A 144 -19.19 4.89 9.48
N LEU A 145 -18.03 5.36 9.97
CA LEU A 145 -17.97 6.55 10.83
C LEU A 145 -18.26 7.84 10.05
N ASP A 146 -18.72 8.88 10.76
CA ASP A 146 -18.96 10.23 10.21
C ASP A 146 -17.68 11.08 10.05
N THR A 147 -16.52 10.48 10.34
CA THR A 147 -15.22 11.13 10.26
C THR A 147 -14.26 10.36 9.36
N VAL A 148 -13.32 11.07 8.75
CA VAL A 148 -12.24 10.52 7.92
C VAL A 148 -10.89 10.98 8.43
N ALA A 149 -9.92 10.08 8.44
CA ALA A 149 -8.52 10.39 8.78
C ALA A 149 -7.78 10.83 7.51
N LEU A 150 -7.14 11.99 7.55
CA LEU A 150 -6.46 12.61 6.42
C LEU A 150 -5.00 12.89 6.73
N ARG A 151 -4.14 12.75 5.74
CA ARG A 151 -2.71 13.09 5.83
C ARG A 151 -2.17 13.55 4.49
N TYR A 152 -1.19 14.46 4.50
CA TYR A 152 -0.37 14.77 3.33
C TYR A 152 1.08 14.34 3.60
N PRO A 153 1.56 13.21 3.04
CA PRO A 153 2.84 12.63 3.41
C PRO A 153 4.04 13.46 2.89
N ALA A 154 5.15 13.42 3.63
CA ALA A 154 6.42 14.10 3.30
C ALA A 154 7.44 13.19 2.61
N HIS A 155 6.99 12.39 1.64
CA HIS A 155 7.88 11.54 0.85
C HIS A 155 7.78 11.89 -0.63
N PRO A 156 8.90 12.19 -1.33
CA PRO A 156 8.87 12.62 -2.73
C PRO A 156 8.14 11.64 -3.66
N VAL A 157 8.38 10.33 -3.49
CA VAL A 157 7.69 9.29 -4.27
C VAL A 157 6.18 9.28 -4.01
N ALA A 158 5.75 9.41 -2.75
CA ALA A 158 4.33 9.43 -2.40
C ALA A 158 3.64 10.66 -2.98
N GLN A 159 4.24 11.84 -2.84
CA GLN A 159 3.72 13.09 -3.38
C GLN A 159 3.64 13.06 -4.91
N GLN A 160 4.67 12.56 -5.58
CA GLN A 160 4.68 12.43 -7.03
C GLN A 160 3.58 11.49 -7.52
N LEU A 161 3.43 10.32 -6.87
CA LEU A 161 2.37 9.38 -7.22
C LEU A 161 0.97 9.96 -6.97
N LEU A 162 0.76 10.62 -5.83
CA LEU A 162 -0.51 11.29 -5.50
C LEU A 162 -0.86 12.38 -6.52
N ALA A 163 0.13 13.17 -6.95
CA ALA A 163 -0.05 14.19 -7.99
C ALA A 163 -0.39 13.57 -9.35
N MET A 164 0.27 12.45 -9.73
CA MET A 164 0.00 11.74 -10.98
C MET A 164 -1.40 11.11 -11.00
N VAL A 165 -1.85 10.54 -9.87
CA VAL A 165 -3.18 9.91 -9.76
C VAL A 165 -4.30 10.96 -9.64
N GLY A 166 -4.02 12.10 -8.99
CA GLY A 166 -4.99 13.19 -8.83
C GLY A 166 -6.18 12.86 -7.92
N LEU A 167 -6.16 11.74 -7.20
CA LEU A 167 -7.19 11.26 -6.29
C LEU A 167 -6.58 10.89 -4.94
N PRO A 168 -7.34 10.97 -3.83
CA PRO A 168 -6.84 10.53 -2.53
C PRO A 168 -6.61 9.02 -2.52
N LEU A 169 -5.54 8.59 -1.84
CA LEU A 169 -5.18 7.18 -1.72
C LEU A 169 -5.44 6.70 -0.29
N ALA A 170 -6.30 5.69 -0.12
CA ALA A 170 -6.42 4.98 1.14
C ALA A 170 -5.20 4.10 1.33
N ALA A 171 -4.41 4.33 2.38
CA ALA A 171 -3.08 3.74 2.51
C ALA A 171 -2.69 3.48 3.97
N PRO A 172 -3.17 2.39 4.59
CA PRO A 172 -2.62 1.91 5.85
C PRO A 172 -1.22 1.30 5.63
N SER A 173 -0.53 0.93 6.71
CA SER A 173 0.78 0.27 6.62
C SER A 173 0.78 -0.98 5.73
N ALA A 174 1.88 -1.27 5.03
CA ALA A 174 1.96 -2.31 4.00
C ALA A 174 2.36 -3.70 4.53
N ASN A 175 1.77 -4.11 5.66
CA ASN A 175 1.97 -5.42 6.29
C ASN A 175 0.65 -6.18 6.46
N ARG A 176 0.73 -7.48 6.76
CA ARG A 176 -0.44 -8.23 7.23
C ARG A 176 -0.93 -7.67 8.57
N PHE A 177 -2.23 -7.73 8.80
CA PHE A 177 -2.86 -7.17 9.98
C PHE A 177 -2.25 -7.72 11.28
N GLY A 178 -2.01 -6.84 12.26
CA GLY A 178 -1.39 -7.18 13.55
C GLY A 178 0.13 -7.44 13.52
N ARG A 179 0.79 -7.30 12.37
CA ARG A 179 2.25 -7.44 12.22
C ARG A 179 2.96 -6.08 12.32
N ILE A 180 4.29 -6.12 12.43
CA ILE A 180 5.13 -4.91 12.44
C ILE A 180 5.01 -4.18 11.10
N SER A 181 4.86 -2.86 11.17
CA SER A 181 4.79 -2.01 9.99
C SER A 181 6.13 -1.96 9.26
N PRO A 182 6.16 -2.09 7.93
CA PRO A 182 7.40 -2.19 7.17
C PRO A 182 7.99 -0.81 6.89
N THR A 183 9.31 -0.69 7.04
CA THR A 183 10.08 0.55 6.81
C THR A 183 10.95 0.48 5.56
N ASP A 184 10.92 -0.63 4.83
CA ASP A 184 11.65 -0.84 3.57
C ASP A 184 10.86 -1.78 2.65
N ALA A 185 11.18 -1.77 1.35
CA ALA A 185 10.48 -2.55 0.33
C ALA A 185 10.65 -4.08 0.48
N THR A 186 11.77 -4.53 1.06
CA THR A 186 12.03 -5.97 1.29
C THR A 186 11.11 -6.50 2.39
N SER A 187 10.91 -5.72 3.46
CA SER A 187 9.96 -5.99 4.54
C SER A 187 8.52 -6.05 4.01
N VAL A 188 8.16 -5.17 3.07
CA VAL A 188 6.85 -5.27 2.37
C VAL A 188 6.75 -6.56 1.57
N MET A 189 7.78 -6.93 0.80
CA MET A 189 7.79 -8.18 0.03
C MET A 189 7.61 -9.41 0.93
N HIS A 190 8.26 -9.42 2.10
CA HIS A 190 8.10 -10.51 3.07
C HIS A 190 6.66 -10.60 3.63
N GLU A 191 5.99 -9.46 3.82
CA GLU A 191 4.64 -9.44 4.38
C GLU A 191 3.53 -9.65 3.34
N LEU A 192 3.66 -9.07 2.14
CA LEU A 192 2.59 -9.00 1.13
C LEU A 192 2.97 -9.59 -0.24
N GLY A 193 4.15 -10.17 -0.39
CA GLY A 193 4.54 -10.89 -1.60
C GLY A 193 3.54 -11.98 -1.97
N GLY A 194 3.14 -12.02 -3.24
CA GLY A 194 2.10 -12.91 -3.75
C GLY A 194 0.66 -12.41 -3.56
N ARG A 195 0.46 -11.25 -2.90
CA ARG A 195 -0.87 -10.70 -2.57
C ARG A 195 -1.18 -9.37 -3.23
N ILE A 196 -0.15 -8.64 -3.67
CA ILE A 196 -0.27 -7.32 -4.29
C ILE A 196 0.55 -7.29 -5.58
N PRO A 197 0.15 -6.50 -6.60
CA PRO A 197 0.83 -6.51 -7.89
C PRO A 197 2.19 -5.78 -7.87
N LEU A 198 2.33 -4.72 -7.08
CA LEU A 198 3.50 -3.84 -7.15
C LEU A 198 3.93 -3.29 -5.79
N ILE A 199 5.25 -3.25 -5.59
CA ILE A 199 5.95 -2.54 -4.53
C ILE A 199 6.90 -1.54 -5.21
N LEU A 200 6.77 -0.26 -4.87
CA LEU A 200 7.73 0.77 -5.26
C LEU A 200 8.84 0.85 -4.21
N ASP A 201 10.07 0.54 -4.59
CA ASP A 201 11.24 0.67 -3.74
C ASP A 201 11.78 2.11 -3.78
N GLY A 202 11.52 2.85 -2.70
CA GLY A 202 12.04 4.20 -2.48
C GLY A 202 13.09 4.27 -1.37
N GLY A 203 13.67 3.12 -0.97
CA GLY A 203 14.61 3.04 0.15
C GLY A 203 13.92 2.95 1.51
N GLU A 204 14.69 3.21 2.57
CA GLU A 204 14.22 3.15 3.96
C GLU A 204 13.39 4.38 4.35
N CYS A 205 12.35 4.18 5.17
CA CYS A 205 11.58 5.25 5.78
C CYS A 205 12.44 6.02 6.80
N THR A 206 12.37 7.35 6.78
CA THR A 206 13.21 8.21 7.63
C THR A 206 12.78 8.26 9.10
N THR A 207 11.51 8.03 9.40
CA THR A 207 10.96 8.08 10.77
C THR A 207 10.86 6.69 11.40
N GLY A 208 10.38 5.70 10.64
CA GLY A 208 10.27 4.30 11.10
C GLY A 208 9.13 3.99 12.05
N VAL A 209 8.27 4.96 12.38
CA VAL A 209 7.03 4.81 13.15
C VAL A 209 5.87 5.49 12.45
N GLU A 210 4.64 5.06 12.73
CA GLU A 210 3.42 5.61 12.14
C GLU A 210 3.22 7.10 12.47
N SER A 211 2.41 7.78 11.65
CA SER A 211 2.03 9.17 11.89
C SER A 211 1.25 9.34 13.19
N THR A 212 1.46 10.50 13.84
CA THR A 212 0.67 10.95 15.00
C THR A 212 -0.76 11.26 14.61
#